data_AF-M5DYK2-F1
#
_entry.id   AF-M5DYK2-F1
#
_cell.length_a   1.000
_cell.length_b   1.000
_cell.length_c   1.000
_cell.angle_alpha   90.00
_cell.angle_beta   90.00
_cell.angle_gamma   90.00
#
_symmetry.space_group_name_H-M   'P 1'
#
loop_
_entity.id
_entity.type
_entity.pdbx_description
1 polymer ?
#
loop_
_entity_poly.entity_id
_entity_poly.type
_entity_poly.pdbx_seq_one_letter_code
_entity_poly.pdbx_strand_id
1 'polypeptide(L)'
;MHSLPTHYGALMSLWTGLPALLLLLIWSLVEPGIVDSLLVSQLPTAIQEGSATDIQLALSTVHNLAINAGVTADATLMPAVNHLRDLQSRINLLQGGVILAMLFIGIALTWRRIQPEMRARSEVETIVRGLLFASSAVAVLTTVGILASVLYEAWMFFGKVNALEFLFGTTWSPQVALRADQSGSSGSFGAIPLFTGTLLISAIAMFIAVPVGLMAAIYLSEYANSTVRQYAKPALEILAGIPTVVYGFFAALTVAPFIRELGESMGLAVSSESALAAGLVMGIMIIPFVSSLSDDVINAVPQSLRDGSYGLGATRSETVKQVVIPAALPGIVGAVMLAVSRAIGETMIVAMAAGLAANLTANPLDSVTTVTVQIVTLLVGDQEFDSPKTLAAFALGLVLFLVTLALNFVALKVVQKYREQYD
;
A
#
# COMPACT_ATOMS: atom_id res chain seq x y z
N MET A 1 -40.00 -6.81 -27.58
CA MET A 1 -38.71 -6.42 -26.99
C MET A 1 -38.10 -7.65 -26.35
N HIS A 2 -36.87 -8.03 -26.74
CA HIS A 2 -36.21 -9.24 -26.22
C HIS A 2 -35.49 -9.01 -24.87
N SER A 3 -35.13 -7.76 -24.55
CA SER A 3 -34.43 -7.40 -23.31
C SER A 3 -35.19 -6.33 -22.52
N LEU A 4 -34.89 -6.15 -21.23
CA LEU A 4 -35.44 -5.06 -20.43
C LEU A 4 -34.92 -3.69 -20.94
N PRO A 5 -35.72 -2.60 -20.87
CA PRO A 5 -35.31 -1.26 -21.33
C PRO A 5 -33.97 -0.78 -20.74
N THR A 6 -33.67 -1.18 -19.51
CA THR A 6 -32.41 -0.89 -18.81
C THR A 6 -31.17 -1.35 -19.59
N HIS A 7 -31.25 -2.48 -20.31
CA HIS A 7 -30.12 -3.02 -21.06
C HIS A 7 -29.87 -2.24 -22.35
N TYR A 8 -30.91 -1.68 -22.98
CA TYR A 8 -30.75 -0.81 -24.14
C TYR A 8 -30.12 0.53 -23.74
N GLY A 9 -30.53 1.10 -22.60
CA GLY A 9 -29.89 2.28 -22.03
C GLY A 9 -28.42 2.04 -21.66
N ALA A 10 -28.12 0.90 -21.02
CA ALA A 10 -26.74 0.51 -20.70
C ALA A 10 -25.88 0.29 -21.96
N LEU A 11 -26.42 -0.39 -22.98
CA LEU A 11 -25.71 -0.60 -24.25
C LEU A 11 -25.41 0.73 -24.96
N MET A 12 -26.38 1.65 -24.98
CA MET A 12 -26.18 3.00 -25.52
C MET A 12 -25.06 3.72 -24.77
N SER A 13 -25.11 3.74 -23.43
CA SER A 13 -24.06 4.35 -22.61
C SER A 13 -22.68 3.74 -22.85
N LEU A 14 -22.59 2.42 -23.05
CA LEU A 14 -21.32 1.75 -23.30
C LEU A 14 -20.78 2.08 -24.70
N TRP A 15 -21.59 1.98 -25.75
CA TRP A 15 -21.16 2.29 -27.12
C TRP A 15 -20.81 3.75 -27.35
N THR A 16 -21.41 4.69 -26.59
CA THR A 16 -21.05 6.11 -26.66
C THR A 16 -19.90 6.48 -25.74
N GLY A 17 -19.92 5.99 -24.50
CA GLY A 17 -18.97 6.36 -23.46
C GLY A 17 -17.59 5.74 -23.63
N LEU A 18 -17.50 4.44 -23.96
CA LEU A 18 -16.21 3.74 -24.06
C LEU A 18 -15.26 4.35 -25.10
N PRO A 19 -15.70 4.62 -26.35
CA PRO A 19 -14.80 5.20 -27.34
C PRO A 19 -14.30 6.61 -26.95
N ALA A 20 -15.17 7.43 -26.35
CA ALA A 20 -14.80 8.75 -25.86
C ALA A 20 -13.79 8.67 -24.70
N LEU A 21 -14.00 7.73 -23.78
CA LEU A 21 -13.10 7.48 -22.65
C LEU A 21 -11.75 6.92 -23.12
N LEU A 22 -11.73 6.02 -24.10
CA LEU A 22 -10.50 5.50 -24.71
C LEU A 22 -9.71 6.61 -25.40
N LEU A 23 -10.38 7.49 -26.14
CA LEU A 23 -9.72 8.63 -26.78
C LEU A 23 -9.10 9.56 -25.74
N LEU A 24 -9.82 9.85 -24.65
CA LEU A 24 -9.30 10.67 -23.55
C LEU A 24 -8.05 10.03 -22.93
N LEU A 25 -8.10 8.73 -22.62
CA LEU A 25 -6.96 8.00 -22.05
C LEU A 25 -5.74 7.97 -22.98
N ILE A 26 -5.95 7.74 -24.28
CA ILE A 26 -4.86 7.73 -25.26
C ILE A 26 -4.26 9.13 -25.38
N TRP A 27 -5.11 10.15 -25.47
CA TRP A 27 -4.67 11.54 -25.56
C TRP A 27 -3.88 11.95 -24.32
N SER A 28 -4.35 11.65 -23.11
CA SER A 28 -3.64 12.02 -21.88
C SER A 28 -2.27 11.34 -21.73
N LEU A 29 -2.07 10.19 -22.38
CA LEU A 29 -0.78 9.50 -22.38
C LEU A 29 0.21 10.11 -23.38
N VAL A 30 -0.29 10.67 -24.50
CA VAL A 30 0.52 11.14 -25.62
C VAL A 30 0.76 12.65 -25.60
N GLU A 31 -0.21 13.42 -25.08
CA GLU A 31 -0.18 14.88 -25.03
C GLU A 31 1.12 15.45 -24.43
N PRO A 32 1.61 14.99 -23.26
CA PRO A 32 2.81 15.58 -22.66
C PRO A 32 4.03 15.52 -23.59
N GLY A 33 4.24 14.39 -24.26
CA GLY A 33 5.37 14.21 -25.18
C GLY A 33 5.28 15.11 -26.42
N ILE A 34 4.07 15.31 -26.96
CA ILE A 34 3.85 16.23 -28.09
C ILE A 34 4.10 17.68 -27.64
N VAL A 35 3.51 18.09 -26.51
CA VAL A 35 3.65 19.45 -25.99
C VAL A 35 5.12 19.77 -25.70
N ASP A 36 5.85 18.88 -25.05
CA ASP A 36 7.26 19.08 -24.74
C ASP A 36 8.11 19.21 -26.02
N SER A 37 7.87 18.37 -27.03
CA SER A 37 8.58 18.48 -28.32
C SER A 37 8.34 19.81 -29.05
N LEU A 38 7.13 20.36 -28.95
CA LEU A 38 6.79 21.67 -29.52
C LEU A 38 7.41 22.81 -28.71
N LEU A 39 7.50 22.66 -27.39
CA LEU A 39 8.10 23.66 -26.50
C LEU A 39 9.62 23.80 -26.66
N VAL A 40 10.33 22.70 -26.93
CA VAL A 40 11.79 22.74 -27.17
C VAL A 40 12.14 23.73 -28.29
N SER A 41 11.31 23.82 -29.34
CA SER A 41 11.52 24.74 -30.46
C SER A 41 11.46 26.23 -30.09
N GLN A 42 10.85 26.57 -28.94
CA GLN A 42 10.68 27.94 -28.43
C GLN A 42 11.67 28.30 -27.32
N LEU A 43 12.52 27.34 -26.89
CA LEU A 43 13.58 27.62 -25.94
C LEU A 43 14.69 28.47 -26.57
N PRO A 44 15.42 29.29 -25.79
CA PRO A 44 16.59 29.99 -26.30
C PRO A 44 17.61 29.04 -26.95
N THR A 45 18.23 29.45 -28.06
CA THR A 45 19.18 28.62 -28.82
C THR A 45 20.35 28.12 -27.97
N ALA A 46 20.77 28.90 -26.97
CA ALA A 46 21.80 28.51 -26.00
C ALA A 46 21.45 27.27 -25.16
N ILE A 47 20.15 27.01 -24.92
CA ILE A 47 19.67 25.85 -24.17
C ILE A 47 19.36 24.68 -25.12
N GLN A 48 18.92 24.98 -26.35
CA GLN A 48 18.69 23.97 -27.38
C GLN A 48 19.97 23.23 -27.80
N GLU A 49 21.11 23.92 -27.80
CA GLU A 49 22.44 23.35 -28.10
C GLU A 49 23.12 22.73 -26.87
N GLY A 50 22.48 22.80 -25.69
CA GLY A 50 22.99 22.28 -24.43
C GLY A 50 22.84 20.76 -24.26
N SER A 51 23.10 20.27 -23.04
CA SER A 51 22.92 18.85 -22.72
C SER A 51 21.42 18.49 -22.59
N ALA A 52 21.08 17.21 -22.75
CA ALA A 52 19.69 16.73 -22.58
C ALA A 52 19.10 17.09 -21.20
N THR A 53 19.96 17.15 -20.17
CA THR A 53 19.64 17.60 -18.82
C THR A 53 19.26 19.07 -18.75
N ASP A 54 19.94 19.94 -19.51
CA ASP A 54 19.64 21.38 -19.53
C ASP A 54 18.27 21.67 -20.16
N ILE A 55 17.93 20.92 -21.23
CA ILE A 55 16.62 21.00 -21.89
C ILE A 55 15.51 20.53 -20.94
N GLN A 56 15.69 19.40 -20.25
CA GLN A 56 14.71 18.90 -19.28
C GLN A 56 14.52 19.84 -18.08
N LEU A 57 15.60 20.44 -17.58
CA LEU A 57 15.53 21.44 -16.52
C LEU A 57 14.78 22.70 -16.98
N ALA A 58 15.05 23.17 -18.20
CA ALA A 58 14.33 24.31 -18.78
C ALA A 58 12.84 24.01 -18.96
N LEU A 59 12.48 22.83 -19.50
CA LEU A 59 11.09 22.41 -19.66
C LEU A 59 10.35 22.32 -18.32
N SER A 60 10.95 21.68 -17.30
CA SER A 60 10.35 21.59 -15.97
C SER A 60 10.17 22.97 -15.32
N THR A 61 11.12 23.88 -15.52
CA THR A 61 11.02 25.27 -15.06
C THR A 61 9.87 26.01 -15.76
N VAL A 62 9.75 25.86 -17.08
CA VAL A 62 8.66 26.48 -17.87
C VAL A 62 7.29 25.93 -17.44
N HIS A 63 7.13 24.62 -17.24
CA HIS A 63 5.90 24.01 -16.72
C HIS A 63 5.57 24.52 -15.30
N ASN A 64 6.54 24.56 -14.40
CA ASN A 64 6.36 25.05 -13.03
C ASN A 64 5.95 26.54 -12.99
N LEU A 65 6.53 27.38 -13.85
CA LEU A 65 6.18 28.79 -14.00
C LEU A 65 4.81 29.00 -14.65
N ALA A 66 4.40 28.10 -15.56
CA ALA A 66 3.08 28.15 -16.15
C ALA A 66 1.98 27.90 -15.12
N ILE A 67 2.19 26.94 -14.20
CA ILE A 67 1.28 26.57 -13.10
C ILE A 67 1.28 27.63 -12.00
N ASN A 68 2.46 28.12 -11.58
CA ASN A 68 2.59 29.07 -10.48
C ASN A 68 2.75 30.51 -10.98
N ALA A 69 1.63 31.21 -11.14
CA ALA A 69 1.57 32.59 -11.67
C ALA A 69 2.27 33.69 -10.84
N GLY A 70 2.95 33.35 -9.73
CA GLY A 70 3.52 34.30 -8.76
C GLY A 70 5.05 34.33 -8.64
N VAL A 71 5.78 33.49 -9.38
CA VAL A 71 7.25 33.48 -9.33
C VAL A 71 7.81 34.42 -10.41
N THR A 72 8.62 35.41 -10.00
CA THR A 72 9.32 36.32 -10.92
C THR A 72 10.33 35.52 -11.74
N ALA A 73 9.94 35.17 -12.96
CA ALA A 73 10.76 34.39 -13.88
C ALA A 73 11.85 35.24 -14.55
N ASP A 74 12.89 34.56 -15.00
CA ASP A 74 13.87 35.07 -15.95
C ASP A 74 13.16 35.50 -17.26
N ALA A 75 13.42 36.73 -17.73
CA ALA A 75 12.69 37.34 -18.85
C ALA A 75 12.83 36.54 -20.16
N THR A 76 13.88 35.73 -20.24
CA THR A 76 14.24 34.88 -21.38
C THR A 76 13.29 33.69 -21.58
N LEU A 77 12.64 33.20 -20.52
CA LEU A 77 11.75 32.02 -20.57
C LEU A 77 10.26 32.39 -20.68
N MET A 78 9.91 33.66 -20.48
CA MET A 78 8.53 34.15 -20.55
C MET A 78 7.82 33.88 -21.89
N PRO A 79 8.50 33.97 -23.07
CA PRO A 79 7.89 33.59 -24.34
C PRO A 79 7.47 32.11 -24.39
N ALA A 80 8.31 31.21 -23.87
CA ALA A 80 8.00 29.78 -23.81
C ALA A 80 6.85 29.49 -22.83
N VAL A 81 6.80 30.16 -21.68
CA VAL A 81 5.70 30.05 -20.70
C VAL A 81 4.37 30.52 -21.30
N ASN A 82 4.35 31.67 -21.99
CA ASN A 82 3.14 32.18 -22.62
C ASN A 82 2.68 31.29 -23.78
N HIS A 83 3.62 30.75 -24.56
CA HIS A 83 3.31 29.79 -25.62
C HIS A 83 2.70 28.51 -25.04
N LEU A 84 3.25 27.99 -23.94
CA LEU A 84 2.72 26.82 -23.23
C LEU A 84 1.28 27.05 -22.76
N ARG A 85 0.99 28.23 -22.16
CA ARG A 85 -0.38 28.57 -21.73
C ARG A 85 -1.38 28.65 -22.89
N ASP A 86 -0.97 29.23 -24.02
CA ASP A 86 -1.81 29.27 -25.22
C ASP A 86 -2.03 27.86 -25.80
N LEU A 87 -0.97 27.04 -25.88
CA LEU A 87 -1.06 25.65 -26.29
C LEU A 87 -2.01 24.85 -25.40
N GLN A 88 -1.85 24.93 -24.07
CA GLN A 88 -2.72 24.24 -23.12
C GLN A 88 -4.18 24.68 -23.24
N SER A 89 -4.44 25.98 -23.39
CA SER A 89 -5.79 26.51 -23.60
C SER A 89 -6.43 25.95 -24.88
N ARG A 90 -5.67 25.93 -25.99
CA ARG A 90 -6.12 25.38 -27.27
C ARG A 90 -6.34 23.87 -27.20
N ILE A 91 -5.42 23.14 -26.58
CA ILE A 91 -5.53 21.69 -26.40
C ILE A 91 -6.78 21.35 -25.59
N ASN A 92 -7.02 22.04 -24.47
CA ASN A 92 -8.22 21.83 -23.65
C ASN A 92 -9.52 22.10 -24.45
N LEU A 93 -9.56 23.19 -25.24
CA LEU A 93 -10.71 23.50 -26.09
C LEU A 93 -10.92 22.46 -27.19
N LEU A 94 -9.86 22.06 -27.88
CA LEU A 94 -9.91 21.06 -28.96
C LEU A 94 -10.29 19.69 -28.42
N GLN A 95 -9.68 19.26 -27.33
CA GLN A 95 -9.98 17.99 -26.68
C GLN A 95 -11.43 17.94 -26.21
N GLY A 96 -11.92 19.01 -25.56
CA GLY A 96 -13.33 19.13 -25.18
C GLY A 96 -14.28 19.05 -26.38
N GLY A 97 -13.94 19.74 -27.48
CA GLY A 97 -14.69 19.69 -28.73
C GLY A 97 -14.72 18.30 -29.37
N VAL A 98 -13.57 17.61 -29.43
CA VAL A 98 -13.45 16.25 -29.99
C VAL A 98 -14.24 15.24 -29.15
N ILE A 99 -14.18 15.33 -27.82
CA ILE A 99 -14.94 14.44 -26.93
C ILE A 99 -16.45 14.66 -27.12
N LEU A 100 -16.92 15.90 -27.15
CA LEU A 100 -18.33 16.20 -27.40
C LEU A 100 -18.79 15.70 -28.76
N ALA A 101 -18.00 15.92 -29.82
CA ALA A 101 -18.29 15.41 -31.15
C ALA A 101 -18.38 13.88 -31.16
N MET A 102 -17.45 13.20 -30.52
CA MET A 102 -17.47 11.73 -30.37
C MET A 102 -18.70 11.24 -29.62
N LEU A 103 -19.11 11.92 -28.55
CA LEU A 103 -20.32 11.58 -27.81
C LEU A 103 -21.57 11.77 -28.68
N PHE A 104 -21.70 12.89 -29.41
CA PHE A 104 -22.82 13.12 -30.32
C PHE A 104 -22.88 12.11 -31.47
N ILE A 105 -21.73 11.79 -32.07
CA ILE A 105 -21.62 10.76 -33.10
C ILE A 105 -22.00 9.39 -32.53
N GLY A 106 -21.49 9.06 -31.34
CA GLY A 106 -21.85 7.84 -30.62
C GLY A 106 -23.35 7.74 -30.38
N ILE A 107 -23.99 8.83 -29.91
CA ILE A 107 -25.45 8.89 -29.68
C ILE A 107 -26.20 8.70 -31.01
N ALA A 108 -25.79 9.37 -32.07
CA ALA A 108 -26.44 9.25 -33.38
C ALA A 108 -26.31 7.83 -33.97
N LEU A 109 -25.14 7.20 -33.84
CA LEU A 109 -24.89 5.84 -34.32
C LEU A 109 -25.63 4.79 -33.50
N THR A 110 -25.63 4.91 -32.18
CA THR A 110 -26.37 4.01 -31.27
C THR A 110 -27.86 4.13 -31.47
N TRP A 111 -28.40 5.35 -31.57
CA TRP A 111 -29.83 5.59 -31.83
C TRP A 111 -30.28 4.94 -33.15
N ARG A 112 -29.44 5.02 -34.20
CA ARG A 112 -29.74 4.39 -35.50
C ARG A 112 -29.62 2.86 -35.47
N ARG A 113 -28.77 2.30 -34.61
CA ARG A 113 -28.55 0.85 -34.52
C ARG A 113 -29.51 0.13 -33.59
N ILE A 114 -30.03 0.77 -32.53
CA ILE A 114 -30.89 0.11 -31.55
C ILE A 114 -32.23 -0.27 -32.20
N GLN A 115 -32.45 -1.57 -32.39
CA GLN A 115 -33.72 -2.13 -32.86
C GLN A 115 -34.39 -3.00 -31.78
N PRO A 116 -35.73 -3.09 -31.73
CA PRO A 116 -36.46 -3.86 -30.70
C PRO A 116 -36.16 -5.37 -30.67
N GLU A 117 -35.64 -5.91 -31.77
CA GLU A 117 -35.27 -7.32 -31.94
C GLU A 117 -33.85 -7.63 -31.44
N MET A 118 -33.02 -6.60 -31.20
CA MET A 118 -31.65 -6.80 -30.74
C MET A 118 -31.61 -7.44 -29.34
N ARG A 119 -30.66 -8.37 -29.17
CA ARG A 119 -30.34 -9.01 -27.90
C ARG A 119 -29.42 -8.12 -27.06
N ALA A 120 -29.89 -6.93 -26.67
CA ALA A 120 -29.10 -5.92 -25.95
C ALA A 120 -28.42 -6.47 -24.69
N ARG A 121 -29.06 -7.41 -23.96
CA ARG A 121 -28.43 -8.08 -22.81
C ARG A 121 -27.12 -8.79 -23.16
N SER A 122 -27.10 -9.57 -24.25
CA SER A 122 -25.93 -10.37 -24.65
C SER A 122 -24.74 -9.49 -25.05
N GLU A 123 -25.01 -8.37 -25.72
CA GLU A 123 -23.99 -7.39 -26.11
C GLU A 123 -23.39 -6.69 -24.88
N VAL A 124 -24.24 -6.22 -23.97
CA VAL A 124 -23.79 -5.62 -22.69
C VAL A 124 -22.94 -6.61 -21.90
N GLU A 125 -23.39 -7.87 -21.78
CA GLU A 125 -22.65 -8.91 -21.07
C GLU A 125 -21.27 -9.18 -21.71
N THR A 126 -21.18 -9.17 -23.04
CA THR A 126 -19.92 -9.36 -23.77
C THR A 126 -18.96 -8.18 -23.53
N ILE A 127 -19.46 -6.94 -23.58
CA ILE A 127 -18.66 -5.74 -23.30
C ILE A 127 -18.17 -5.74 -21.86
N VAL A 128 -19.06 -5.99 -20.89
CA VAL A 128 -18.71 -6.02 -19.47
C VAL A 128 -17.71 -7.14 -19.18
N ARG A 129 -17.89 -8.33 -19.76
CA ARG A 129 -16.92 -9.42 -19.63
C ARG A 129 -15.56 -9.06 -20.24
N GLY A 130 -15.54 -8.37 -21.38
CA GLY A 130 -14.31 -7.84 -21.99
C GLY A 130 -13.61 -6.82 -21.11
N LEU A 131 -14.36 -5.89 -20.48
CA LEU A 131 -13.82 -4.92 -19.53
C LEU A 131 -13.25 -5.58 -18.27
N LEU A 132 -13.98 -6.54 -17.69
CA LEU A 132 -13.50 -7.30 -16.53
C LEU A 132 -12.24 -8.10 -16.86
N PHE A 133 -12.19 -8.72 -18.05
CA PHE A 133 -10.99 -9.42 -18.52
C PHE A 133 -9.81 -8.47 -18.70
N ALA A 134 -10.02 -7.32 -19.37
CA ALA A 134 -8.96 -6.31 -19.56
C ALA A 134 -8.46 -5.76 -18.21
N SER A 135 -9.36 -5.44 -17.28
CA SER A 135 -9.01 -4.96 -15.94
C SER A 135 -8.21 -6.00 -15.16
N SER A 136 -8.63 -7.27 -15.18
CA SER A 136 -7.89 -8.37 -14.55
C SER A 136 -6.53 -8.59 -15.21
N ALA A 137 -6.47 -8.55 -16.54
CA ALA A 137 -5.22 -8.69 -17.29
C ALA A 137 -4.22 -7.57 -16.95
N VAL A 138 -4.68 -6.31 -16.86
CA VAL A 138 -3.84 -5.18 -16.42
C VAL A 138 -3.32 -5.43 -15.00
N ALA A 139 -4.18 -5.82 -14.06
CA ALA A 139 -3.74 -6.10 -12.68
C ALA A 139 -2.69 -7.22 -12.60
N VAL A 140 -2.88 -8.31 -13.35
CA VAL A 140 -1.92 -9.43 -13.43
C VAL A 140 -0.61 -8.98 -14.08
N LEU A 141 -0.66 -8.27 -15.21
CA LEU A 141 0.53 -7.77 -15.90
C LEU A 141 1.31 -6.77 -15.05
N THR A 142 0.63 -5.87 -14.33
CA THR A 142 1.28 -4.96 -13.37
C THR A 142 1.95 -5.73 -12.24
N THR A 143 1.29 -6.77 -11.70
CA THR A 143 1.89 -7.60 -10.65
C THR A 143 3.14 -8.33 -11.15
N VAL A 144 3.08 -8.92 -12.34
CA VAL A 144 4.24 -9.56 -12.98
C VAL A 144 5.33 -8.53 -13.26
N GLY A 145 4.98 -7.33 -13.72
CA GLY A 145 5.91 -6.24 -13.97
C GLY A 145 6.65 -5.78 -12.71
N ILE A 146 5.93 -5.60 -11.59
CA ILE A 146 6.53 -5.26 -10.29
C ILE A 146 7.48 -6.37 -9.84
N LEU A 147 7.07 -7.65 -9.93
CA LEU A 147 7.94 -8.77 -9.56
C LEU A 147 9.18 -8.85 -10.46
N ALA A 148 9.02 -8.67 -11.77
CA ALA A 148 10.13 -8.69 -12.72
C ALA A 148 11.11 -7.53 -12.48
N SER A 149 10.60 -6.33 -12.21
CA SER A 149 11.38 -5.15 -11.82
C SER A 149 12.20 -5.47 -10.56
N VAL A 150 11.54 -5.80 -9.45
CA VAL A 150 12.20 -6.09 -8.17
C VAL A 150 13.24 -7.20 -8.31
N LEU A 151 12.95 -8.26 -9.07
CA LEU A 151 13.91 -9.34 -9.33
C LEU A 151 15.12 -8.87 -10.15
N TYR A 152 14.90 -8.04 -11.17
CA TYR A 152 15.95 -7.49 -12.02
C TYR A 152 16.86 -6.54 -11.24
N GLU A 153 16.30 -5.59 -10.47
CA GLU A 153 17.07 -4.67 -9.65
C GLU A 153 17.82 -5.39 -8.51
N ALA A 154 17.18 -6.36 -7.86
CA ALA A 154 17.83 -7.19 -6.84
C ALA A 154 18.96 -8.06 -7.43
N TRP A 155 18.78 -8.59 -8.64
CA TRP A 155 19.85 -9.30 -9.35
C TRP A 155 21.06 -8.40 -9.61
N MET A 156 20.82 -7.16 -10.03
CA MET A 156 21.87 -6.15 -10.22
C MET A 156 22.58 -5.82 -8.91
N PHE A 157 21.84 -5.71 -7.80
CA PHE A 157 22.41 -5.52 -6.47
C PHE A 157 23.34 -6.67 -6.07
N PHE A 158 22.90 -7.92 -6.21
CA PHE A 158 23.69 -9.10 -5.83
C PHE A 158 24.88 -9.36 -6.77
N GLY A 159 24.93 -8.72 -7.94
CA GLY A 159 26.13 -8.62 -8.75
C GLY A 159 27.22 -7.72 -8.12
N LYS A 160 26.84 -6.78 -7.26
CA LYS A 160 27.73 -5.81 -6.58
C LYS A 160 28.02 -6.18 -5.11
N VAL A 161 27.07 -6.84 -4.42
CA VAL A 161 27.15 -7.19 -2.99
C VAL A 161 26.91 -8.69 -2.80
N ASN A 162 27.69 -9.34 -1.93
CA ASN A 162 27.52 -10.76 -1.65
C ASN A 162 26.17 -11.04 -0.95
N ALA A 163 25.40 -12.00 -1.47
CA ALA A 163 24.08 -12.33 -0.93
C ALA A 163 24.11 -12.86 0.51
N LEU A 164 25.13 -13.62 0.90
CA LEU A 164 25.27 -14.12 2.27
C LEU A 164 25.64 -12.99 3.24
N GLU A 165 26.52 -12.08 2.82
CA GLU A 165 26.87 -10.89 3.61
C GLU A 165 25.66 -9.97 3.78
N PHE A 166 24.83 -9.83 2.74
CA PHE A 166 23.58 -9.10 2.82
C PHE A 166 22.59 -9.76 3.78
N LEU A 167 22.33 -11.07 3.64
CA LEU A 167 21.32 -11.77 4.44
C LEU A 167 21.73 -11.95 5.91
N PHE A 168 23.01 -12.21 6.17
CA PHE A 168 23.52 -12.56 7.49
C PHE A 168 24.39 -11.46 8.13
N GLY A 169 24.60 -10.35 7.44
CA GLY A 169 25.35 -9.22 7.98
C GLY A 169 24.63 -8.56 9.15
N THR A 170 25.40 -8.16 10.16
CA THR A 170 24.91 -7.55 11.40
C THR A 170 25.08 -6.03 11.44
N THR A 171 25.66 -5.45 10.38
CA THR A 171 25.90 -4.01 10.27
C THR A 171 25.19 -3.47 9.05
N TRP A 172 24.45 -2.38 9.23
CA TRP A 172 23.77 -1.68 8.15
C TRP A 172 24.23 -0.23 8.12
N SER A 173 25.04 0.09 7.11
CA SER A 173 25.58 1.42 6.84
C SER A 173 25.69 1.60 5.32
N PRO A 174 24.60 1.99 4.64
CA PRO A 174 24.57 2.16 3.18
C PRO A 174 25.28 3.43 2.69
N GLN A 175 26.00 4.14 3.57
CA GLN A 175 26.81 5.31 3.22
C GLN A 175 28.18 4.87 2.73
N VAL A 176 28.55 5.33 1.53
CA VAL A 176 29.89 5.12 0.96
C VAL A 176 30.80 6.23 1.49
N ALA A 177 31.99 5.85 1.98
CA ALA A 177 33.00 6.78 2.44
C ALA A 177 33.34 7.84 1.37
N LEU A 178 33.23 9.12 1.71
CA LEU A 178 33.51 10.26 0.81
C LEU A 178 35.02 10.52 0.61
N ARG A 179 35.90 9.81 1.35
CA ARG A 179 37.36 9.92 1.26
C ARG A 179 38.00 8.54 1.17
N ALA A 180 39.06 8.41 0.36
CA ALA A 180 39.81 7.16 0.19
C ALA A 180 40.42 6.62 1.49
N ASP A 181 40.59 7.49 2.49
CA ASP A 181 41.23 7.19 3.78
C ASP A 181 40.22 6.75 4.86
N GLN A 182 38.92 6.80 4.56
CA GLN A 182 37.86 6.29 5.44
C GLN A 182 37.62 4.80 5.15
N SER A 183 37.75 3.95 6.17
CA SER A 183 37.32 2.55 6.10
C SER A 183 35.80 2.49 5.80
N GLY A 184 35.43 1.98 4.61
CA GLY A 184 34.02 1.90 4.18
C GLY A 184 33.79 2.07 2.66
N SER A 185 34.75 1.70 1.81
CA SER A 185 34.74 1.98 0.36
C SER A 185 33.59 1.35 -0.44
N SER A 186 32.76 0.49 0.16
CA SER A 186 31.65 -0.22 -0.50
C SER A 186 30.29 -0.11 0.20
N GLY A 187 30.17 0.62 1.32
CA GLY A 187 28.99 0.52 2.20
C GLY A 187 28.82 -0.87 2.83
N SER A 188 28.01 -0.98 3.88
CA SER A 188 27.67 -2.25 4.54
C SER A 188 26.16 -2.46 4.52
N PHE A 189 25.71 -3.61 4.01
CA PHE A 189 24.30 -3.87 3.71
C PHE A 189 23.73 -5.08 4.48
N GLY A 190 24.16 -5.31 5.71
CA GLY A 190 23.64 -6.41 6.54
C GLY A 190 22.17 -6.22 6.92
N ALA A 191 21.31 -7.14 6.50
CA ALA A 191 19.86 -7.04 6.66
C ALA A 191 19.36 -7.42 8.06
N ILE A 192 20.14 -8.17 8.85
CA ILE A 192 19.69 -8.70 10.16
C ILE A 192 19.13 -7.60 11.07
N PRO A 193 19.82 -6.47 11.33
CA PRO A 193 19.31 -5.45 12.24
C PRO A 193 17.95 -4.89 11.82
N LEU A 194 17.71 -4.78 10.52
CA LEU A 194 16.44 -4.28 9.97
C LEU A 194 15.30 -5.27 10.22
N PHE A 195 15.53 -6.55 9.95
CA PHE A 195 14.54 -7.60 10.20
C PHE A 195 14.32 -7.81 11.70
N THR A 196 15.37 -7.73 12.52
CA THR A 196 15.26 -7.77 13.98
C THR A 196 14.41 -6.60 14.49
N GLY A 197 14.62 -5.37 14.00
CA GLY A 197 13.78 -4.22 14.33
C GLY A 197 12.33 -4.41 13.91
N THR A 198 12.07 -4.85 12.67
CA THR A 198 10.72 -5.17 12.19
C THR A 198 10.03 -6.21 13.07
N LEU A 199 10.73 -7.29 13.41
CA LEU A 199 10.20 -8.38 14.24
C LEU A 199 9.97 -7.94 15.68
N LEU A 200 10.86 -7.12 16.26
CA LEU A 200 10.72 -6.59 17.62
C LEU A 200 9.46 -5.73 17.74
N ILE A 201 9.28 -4.77 16.81
CA ILE A 201 8.10 -3.91 16.78
C ILE A 201 6.83 -4.74 16.55
N SER A 202 6.87 -5.67 15.60
CA SER A 202 5.75 -6.58 15.32
C SER A 202 5.39 -7.44 16.53
N ALA A 203 6.38 -7.96 17.25
CA ALA A 203 6.16 -8.77 18.44
C ALA A 203 5.48 -7.97 19.57
N ILE A 204 5.93 -6.72 19.81
CA ILE A 204 5.29 -5.81 20.78
C ILE A 204 3.85 -5.52 20.36
N ALA A 205 3.62 -5.23 19.07
CA ALA A 205 2.27 -4.97 18.55
C ALA A 205 1.35 -6.16 18.74
N MET A 206 1.80 -7.37 18.40
CA MET A 206 1.00 -8.60 18.53
C MET A 206 0.77 -9.02 19.97
N PHE A 207 1.73 -8.76 20.87
CA PHE A 207 1.57 -9.01 22.30
C PHE A 207 0.37 -8.23 22.89
N ILE A 208 0.05 -7.08 22.33
CA ILE A 208 -1.09 -6.25 22.76
C ILE A 208 -2.34 -6.57 21.93
N ALA A 209 -2.18 -6.62 20.61
CA ALA A 209 -3.31 -6.72 19.70
C ALA A 209 -4.01 -8.08 19.76
N VAL A 210 -3.26 -9.18 19.90
CA VAL A 210 -3.85 -10.53 19.92
C VAL A 210 -4.70 -10.74 21.17
N PRO A 211 -4.22 -10.52 22.40
CA PRO A 211 -5.05 -10.73 23.58
C PRO A 211 -6.25 -9.79 23.63
N VAL A 212 -6.04 -8.50 23.37
CA VAL A 212 -7.12 -7.50 23.45
C VAL A 212 -8.14 -7.71 22.32
N GLY A 213 -7.67 -7.92 21.09
CA GLY A 213 -8.52 -8.16 19.93
C GLY A 213 -9.33 -9.45 20.05
N LEU A 214 -8.70 -10.55 20.49
CA LEU A 214 -9.39 -11.83 20.67
C LEU A 214 -10.41 -11.76 21.81
N MET A 215 -10.07 -11.12 22.94
CA MET A 215 -11.03 -10.96 24.04
C MET A 215 -12.22 -10.07 23.63
N ALA A 216 -11.97 -9.01 22.85
CA ALA A 216 -13.03 -8.18 22.28
C ALA A 216 -13.92 -8.98 21.32
N ALA A 217 -13.34 -9.81 20.45
CA ALA A 217 -14.08 -10.70 19.56
C ALA A 217 -14.96 -11.69 20.32
N ILE A 218 -14.42 -12.37 21.33
CA ILE A 218 -15.15 -13.32 22.17
C ILE A 218 -16.29 -12.61 22.90
N TYR A 219 -16.04 -11.43 23.46
CA TYR A 219 -17.08 -10.66 24.13
C TYR A 219 -18.20 -10.25 23.18
N LEU A 220 -17.86 -9.72 21.99
CA LEU A 220 -18.86 -9.24 21.03
C LEU A 220 -19.70 -10.34 20.39
N SER A 221 -19.11 -11.51 20.13
CA SER A 221 -19.81 -12.67 19.58
C SER A 221 -20.61 -13.42 20.63
N GLU A 222 -20.01 -13.65 21.80
CA GLU A 222 -20.55 -14.61 22.76
C GLU A 222 -21.23 -13.99 23.96
N TYR A 223 -20.98 -12.74 24.34
CA TYR A 223 -21.46 -12.17 25.61
C TYR A 223 -22.26 -10.87 25.46
N ALA A 224 -21.93 -10.05 24.47
CA ALA A 224 -22.53 -8.74 24.25
C ALA A 224 -24.04 -8.84 23.94
N ASN A 225 -24.80 -7.89 24.47
CA ASN A 225 -26.19 -7.70 24.08
C ASN A 225 -26.27 -6.94 22.73
N SER A 226 -27.46 -6.93 22.12
CA SER A 226 -27.69 -6.29 20.81
C SER A 226 -27.29 -4.82 20.79
N THR A 227 -27.53 -4.07 21.87
CA THR A 227 -27.17 -2.66 21.99
C THR A 227 -25.66 -2.44 21.97
N VAL A 228 -24.90 -3.20 22.77
CA VAL A 228 -23.43 -3.07 22.79
C VAL A 228 -22.86 -3.41 21.42
N ARG A 229 -23.35 -4.48 20.77
CA ARG A 229 -22.90 -4.87 19.43
C ARG A 229 -23.18 -3.80 18.38
N GLN A 230 -24.34 -3.15 18.45
CA GLN A 230 -24.75 -2.08 17.53
C GLN A 230 -23.80 -0.88 17.55
N TYR A 231 -23.17 -0.57 18.67
CA TYR A 231 -22.22 0.55 18.77
C TYR A 231 -20.76 0.10 18.64
N ALA A 232 -20.38 -1.01 19.28
CA ALA A 232 -18.99 -1.43 19.34
C ALA A 232 -18.45 -1.94 17.99
N LYS A 233 -19.23 -2.71 17.23
CA LYS A 233 -18.76 -3.25 15.94
C LYS A 233 -18.50 -2.13 14.92
N PRO A 234 -19.42 -1.17 14.69
CA PRO A 234 -19.11 -0.02 13.82
C PRO A 234 -17.95 0.83 14.32
N ALA A 235 -17.80 1.02 15.64
CA ALA A 235 -16.65 1.75 16.19
C ALA A 235 -15.31 1.08 15.85
N LEU A 236 -15.22 -0.25 15.96
CA LEU A 236 -14.04 -1.01 15.54
C LEU A 236 -13.77 -0.90 14.04
N GLU A 237 -14.82 -0.94 13.21
CA GLU A 237 -14.69 -0.76 11.76
C GLU A 237 -14.19 0.65 11.40
N ILE A 238 -14.68 1.68 12.09
CA ILE A 238 -14.20 3.06 11.92
C ILE A 238 -12.73 3.16 12.34
N LEU A 239 -12.34 2.59 13.47
CA LEU A 239 -10.94 2.57 13.93
C LEU A 239 -10.00 1.87 12.93
N ALA A 240 -10.48 0.81 12.28
CA ALA A 240 -9.74 0.10 11.24
C ALA A 240 -9.57 0.93 9.95
N GLY A 241 -10.48 1.88 9.69
CA GLY A 241 -10.45 2.78 8.54
C GLY A 241 -9.57 4.03 8.71
N ILE A 242 -9.03 4.28 9.91
CA ILE A 242 -8.13 5.41 10.15
C ILE A 242 -6.81 5.18 9.37
N PRO A 243 -6.37 6.16 8.56
CA PRO A 243 -5.10 6.05 7.84
C PRO A 243 -3.90 5.84 8.78
N THR A 244 -2.99 4.95 8.40
CA THR A 244 -1.81 4.59 9.22
C THR A 244 -0.89 5.77 9.50
N VAL A 245 -0.83 6.76 8.61
CA VAL A 245 -0.09 8.02 8.81
C VAL A 245 -0.59 8.81 10.01
N VAL A 246 -1.90 8.79 10.30
CA VAL A 246 -2.48 9.47 11.45
C VAL A 246 -2.00 8.82 12.74
N TYR A 247 -1.97 7.49 12.77
CA TYR A 247 -1.36 6.74 13.88
C TYR A 247 0.13 7.02 14.00
N GLY A 248 0.86 7.17 12.90
CA GLY A 248 2.29 7.55 12.90
C GLY A 248 2.55 8.90 13.54
N PHE A 249 1.78 9.93 13.17
CA PHE A 249 1.85 11.24 13.83
C PHE A 249 1.51 11.18 15.32
N PHE A 250 0.45 10.44 15.68
CA PHE A 250 0.08 10.23 17.08
C PHE A 250 1.17 9.51 17.87
N ALA A 251 1.82 8.52 17.25
CA ALA A 251 2.94 7.81 17.83
C ALA A 251 4.12 8.75 18.11
N ALA A 252 4.55 9.52 17.10
CA ALA A 252 5.71 10.39 17.20
C ALA A 252 5.51 11.60 18.13
N LEU A 253 4.32 12.22 18.10
CA LEU A 253 4.06 13.48 18.81
C LEU A 253 3.46 13.30 20.21
N THR A 254 2.83 12.15 20.48
CA THR A 254 2.12 11.93 21.75
C THR A 254 2.67 10.73 22.50
N VAL A 255 2.63 9.54 21.88
CA VAL A 255 2.95 8.30 22.60
C VAL A 255 4.44 8.17 22.89
N ALA A 256 5.30 8.48 21.92
CA ALA A 256 6.75 8.44 22.07
C ALA A 256 7.26 9.36 23.21
N PRO A 257 6.89 10.67 23.25
CA PRO A 257 7.24 11.54 24.37
C PRO A 257 6.71 11.01 25.70
N PHE A 258 5.44 10.56 25.74
CA PHE A 258 4.84 10.01 26.96
C PHE A 258 5.59 8.79 27.52
N ILE A 259 5.94 7.83 26.65
CA ILE A 259 6.68 6.63 27.03
C ILE A 259 8.10 6.98 27.49
N ARG A 260 8.73 7.95 26.84
CA ARG A 260 10.05 8.44 27.23
C ARG A 260 10.02 9.12 28.59
N GLU A 261 9.10 10.06 28.83
CA GLU A 261 8.95 10.75 30.12
C GLU A 261 8.66 9.77 31.26
N LEU A 262 7.79 8.79 31.01
CA LEU A 262 7.49 7.74 31.98
C LEU A 262 8.73 6.90 32.29
N GLY A 263 9.48 6.50 31.26
CA GLY A 263 10.73 5.75 31.44
C GLY A 263 11.79 6.54 32.20
N GLU A 264 12.01 7.80 31.84
CA GLU A 264 12.95 8.70 32.52
C GLU A 264 12.54 8.90 33.99
N SER A 265 11.25 9.00 34.30
CA SER A 265 10.75 9.09 35.68
C SER A 265 11.02 7.83 36.52
N MET A 266 11.17 6.68 35.85
CA MET A 266 11.55 5.40 36.46
C MET A 266 13.07 5.16 36.46
N GLY A 267 13.88 6.13 36.01
CA GLY A 267 15.34 6.02 35.91
C GLY A 267 15.83 5.17 34.73
N LEU A 268 14.97 4.93 33.73
CA LEU A 268 15.31 4.20 32.50
C LEU A 268 15.72 5.16 31.39
N ALA A 269 16.71 4.78 30.59
CA ALA A 269 17.04 5.48 29.35
C ALA A 269 16.11 4.99 28.23
N VAL A 270 15.26 5.88 27.71
CA VAL A 270 14.28 5.55 26.68
C VAL A 270 14.44 6.48 25.48
N SER A 271 14.54 5.90 24.29
CA SER A 271 14.53 6.67 23.04
C SER A 271 13.13 7.16 22.72
N SER A 272 13.01 8.40 22.22
CA SER A 272 11.76 8.88 21.61
C SER A 272 11.36 8.03 20.41
N GLU A 273 12.32 7.51 19.65
CA GLU A 273 12.08 6.65 18.48
C GLU A 273 12.22 5.15 18.85
N SER A 274 11.73 4.78 20.04
CA SER A 274 11.88 3.43 20.59
C SER A 274 10.97 2.41 19.91
N ALA A 275 11.42 1.15 19.85
CA ALA A 275 10.61 0.04 19.36
C ALA A 275 9.29 -0.11 20.15
N LEU A 276 9.31 0.20 21.44
CA LEU A 276 8.14 0.17 22.32
C LEU A 276 7.07 1.15 21.88
N ALA A 277 7.43 2.41 21.66
CA ALA A 277 6.48 3.45 21.26
C ALA A 277 5.81 3.11 19.92
N ALA A 278 6.61 2.74 18.90
CA ALA A 278 6.10 2.33 17.60
C ALA A 278 5.23 1.05 17.69
N GLY A 279 5.68 0.04 18.45
CA GLY A 279 4.99 -1.23 18.63
C GLY A 279 3.66 -1.09 19.38
N LEU A 280 3.58 -0.22 20.39
CA LEU A 280 2.35 0.06 21.13
C LEU A 280 1.25 0.62 20.22
N VAL A 281 1.58 1.65 19.43
CA VAL A 281 0.61 2.28 18.54
C VAL A 281 0.22 1.36 17.39
N MET A 282 1.17 0.62 16.83
CA MET A 282 0.89 -0.43 15.86
C MET A 282 -0.04 -1.50 16.45
N GLY A 283 0.17 -1.89 17.70
CA GLY A 283 -0.71 -2.82 18.43
C GLY A 283 -2.14 -2.28 18.50
N ILE A 284 -2.32 -1.01 18.90
CA ILE A 284 -3.64 -0.36 18.95
C ILE A 284 -4.33 -0.39 17.59
N MET A 285 -3.60 -0.08 16.51
CA MET A 285 -4.13 -0.13 15.14
C MET A 285 -4.57 -1.55 14.72
N ILE A 286 -3.88 -2.59 15.20
CA ILE A 286 -4.16 -3.98 14.82
C ILE A 286 -5.33 -4.58 15.63
N ILE A 287 -5.67 -4.04 16.81
CA ILE A 287 -6.77 -4.53 17.65
C ILE A 287 -8.09 -4.69 16.87
N PRO A 288 -8.60 -3.68 16.14
CA PRO A 288 -9.87 -3.80 15.42
C PRO A 288 -9.82 -4.84 14.30
N PHE A 289 -8.65 -5.04 13.68
CA PHE A 289 -8.46 -6.04 12.64
C PHE A 289 -8.56 -7.46 13.21
N VAL A 290 -7.82 -7.75 14.29
CA VAL A 290 -7.89 -9.05 14.99
C VAL A 290 -9.29 -9.27 15.56
N SER A 291 -9.89 -8.25 16.18
CA SER A 291 -11.21 -8.36 16.79
C SER A 291 -12.30 -8.60 15.76
N SER A 292 -12.31 -7.89 14.63
CA SER A 292 -13.39 -8.02 13.65
C SER A 292 -13.33 -9.37 12.94
N LEU A 293 -12.15 -9.79 12.48
CA LEU A 293 -12.00 -11.07 11.79
C LEU A 293 -12.26 -12.25 12.72
N SER A 294 -11.78 -12.19 13.97
CA SER A 294 -12.04 -13.25 14.94
C SER A 294 -13.52 -13.31 15.32
N ASP A 295 -14.22 -12.17 15.44
CA ASP A 295 -15.67 -12.11 15.68
C ASP A 295 -16.46 -12.78 14.55
N ASP A 296 -16.09 -12.52 13.29
CA ASP A 296 -16.76 -13.13 12.13
C ASP A 296 -16.57 -14.66 12.11
N VAL A 297 -15.37 -15.14 12.45
CA VAL A 297 -15.07 -16.58 12.56
C VAL A 297 -15.85 -17.23 13.71
N ILE A 298 -15.92 -16.59 14.88
CA ILE A 298 -16.63 -17.14 16.04
C ILE A 298 -18.15 -17.19 15.76
N ASN A 299 -18.70 -16.15 15.13
CA ASN A 299 -20.11 -16.12 14.74
C ASN A 299 -20.45 -17.13 13.63
N ALA A 300 -19.47 -17.58 12.84
CA ALA A 300 -19.67 -18.62 11.82
C ALA A 300 -19.86 -20.03 12.40
N VAL A 301 -19.56 -20.25 13.69
CA VAL A 301 -19.77 -21.53 14.36
C VAL A 301 -21.27 -21.86 14.44
N PRO A 302 -21.74 -23.00 13.88
CA PRO A 302 -23.16 -23.33 13.79
C PRO A 302 -23.90 -23.32 15.13
N GLN A 303 -25.15 -22.84 15.10
CA GLN A 303 -26.01 -22.79 16.28
C GLN A 303 -26.28 -24.17 16.87
N SER A 304 -26.33 -25.22 16.04
CA SER A 304 -26.54 -26.61 16.49
C SER A 304 -25.46 -27.11 17.46
N LEU A 305 -24.20 -26.69 17.30
CA LEU A 305 -23.12 -27.04 18.23
C LEU A 305 -23.31 -26.37 19.60
N ARG A 306 -23.79 -25.12 19.59
CA ARG A 306 -24.08 -24.34 20.79
C ARG A 306 -25.26 -24.95 21.55
N ASP A 307 -26.35 -25.22 20.84
CA ASP A 307 -27.56 -25.82 21.40
C ASP A 307 -27.31 -27.24 21.91
N GLY A 308 -26.47 -28.02 21.20
CA GLY A 308 -26.03 -29.34 21.66
C GLY A 308 -25.24 -29.29 22.96
N SER A 309 -24.34 -28.32 23.11
CA SER A 309 -23.62 -28.09 24.37
C SER A 309 -24.55 -27.70 25.52
N TYR A 310 -25.49 -26.79 25.28
CA TYR A 310 -26.50 -26.43 26.27
C TYR A 310 -27.42 -27.59 26.63
N GLY A 311 -27.75 -28.46 25.68
CA GLY A 311 -28.53 -29.68 25.90
C GLY A 311 -27.85 -30.69 26.83
N LEU A 312 -26.51 -30.65 26.94
CA LEU A 312 -25.73 -31.44 27.90
C LEU A 312 -25.59 -30.77 29.28
N GLY A 313 -26.22 -29.61 29.49
CA GLY A 313 -26.17 -28.86 30.76
C GLY A 313 -24.93 -27.97 30.91
N ALA A 314 -24.18 -27.71 29.84
CA ALA A 314 -23.02 -26.83 29.88
C ALA A 314 -23.44 -25.36 30.10
N THR A 315 -22.63 -24.63 30.85
CA THR A 315 -22.74 -23.18 31.00
C THR A 315 -22.24 -22.45 29.76
N ARG A 316 -22.68 -21.20 29.54
CA ARG A 316 -22.20 -20.34 28.44
C ARG A 316 -20.68 -20.29 28.35
N SER A 317 -19.98 -20.18 29.47
CA SER A 317 -18.51 -20.15 29.49
C SER A 317 -17.87 -21.49 29.15
N GLU A 318 -18.48 -22.61 29.51
CA GLU A 318 -18.03 -23.95 29.10
C GLU A 318 -18.26 -24.16 27.61
N THR A 319 -19.43 -23.81 27.08
CA THR A 319 -19.73 -23.86 25.64
C THR A 319 -18.72 -23.04 24.83
N VAL A 320 -18.41 -21.82 25.27
CA VAL A 320 -17.40 -20.98 24.59
C VAL A 320 -16.02 -21.66 24.62
N LYS A 321 -15.54 -22.06 25.79
CA LYS A 321 -14.17 -22.59 25.94
C LYS A 321 -13.97 -23.97 25.31
N GLN A 322 -14.98 -24.84 25.36
CA GLN A 322 -14.85 -26.26 25.00
C GLN A 322 -15.45 -26.60 23.63
N VAL A 323 -16.32 -25.75 23.09
CA VAL A 323 -16.99 -26.03 21.80
C VAL A 323 -16.69 -24.93 20.79
N VAL A 324 -17.04 -23.69 21.11
CA VAL A 324 -16.97 -22.58 20.13
C VAL A 324 -15.52 -22.22 19.78
N ILE A 325 -14.66 -21.97 20.78
CA ILE A 325 -13.27 -21.57 20.53
C ILE A 325 -12.47 -22.68 19.82
N PRO A 326 -12.56 -23.96 20.23
CA PRO A 326 -11.92 -25.04 19.48
C PRO A 326 -12.39 -25.14 18.02
N ALA A 327 -13.69 -25.01 17.77
CA ALA A 327 -14.25 -25.04 16.41
C ALA A 327 -13.82 -23.81 15.57
N ALA A 328 -13.71 -22.64 16.20
CA ALA A 328 -13.28 -21.39 15.56
C ALA A 328 -11.74 -21.27 15.43
N LEU A 329 -10.96 -22.13 16.10
CA LEU A 329 -9.51 -22.03 16.20
C LEU A 329 -8.78 -21.90 14.85
N PRO A 330 -9.10 -22.68 13.79
CA PRO A 330 -8.44 -22.52 12.50
C PRO A 330 -8.62 -21.12 11.92
N GLY A 331 -9.81 -20.54 12.04
CA GLY A 331 -10.10 -19.20 11.55
C GLY A 331 -9.48 -18.10 12.42
N ILE A 332 -9.46 -18.28 13.75
CA ILE A 332 -8.78 -17.34 14.67
C ILE A 332 -7.28 -17.31 14.38
N VAL A 333 -6.65 -18.47 14.20
CA VAL A 333 -5.23 -18.56 13.82
C VAL A 333 -5.01 -17.89 12.46
N GLY A 334 -5.91 -18.08 11.50
CA GLY A 334 -5.88 -17.37 10.23
C GLY A 334 -5.92 -15.85 10.39
N ALA A 335 -6.85 -15.34 11.21
CA ALA A 335 -6.98 -13.91 11.50
C ALA A 335 -5.72 -13.32 12.16
N VAL A 336 -5.14 -14.04 13.12
CA VAL A 336 -3.88 -13.64 13.78
C VAL A 336 -2.72 -13.64 12.79
N MET A 337 -2.60 -14.65 11.93
CA MET A 337 -1.53 -14.69 10.92
C MET A 337 -1.65 -13.56 9.90
N LEU A 338 -2.87 -13.21 9.47
CA LEU A 338 -3.09 -12.03 8.63
C LEU A 338 -2.67 -10.73 9.33
N ALA A 339 -2.90 -10.64 10.65
CA ALA A 339 -2.49 -9.49 11.45
C ALA A 339 -0.95 -9.41 11.58
N VAL A 340 -0.26 -10.54 11.75
CA VAL A 340 1.21 -10.62 11.72
C VAL A 340 1.75 -10.14 10.38
N SER A 341 1.19 -10.63 9.27
CA SER A 341 1.61 -10.23 7.92
C SER A 341 1.43 -8.73 7.68
N ARG A 342 0.36 -8.13 8.24
CA ARG A 342 0.14 -6.68 8.21
C ARG A 342 1.15 -5.92 9.07
N ALA A 343 1.48 -6.41 10.27
CA ALA A 343 2.46 -5.78 11.17
C ALA A 343 3.86 -5.72 10.54
N ILE A 344 4.30 -6.82 9.94
CA ILE A 344 5.61 -6.91 9.27
C ILE A 344 5.70 -5.97 8.06
N GLY A 345 4.58 -5.78 7.36
CA GLY A 345 4.46 -4.88 6.23
C GLY A 345 4.10 -3.44 6.59
N GLU A 346 4.04 -3.07 7.88
CA GLU A 346 3.68 -1.71 8.28
C GLU A 346 4.77 -0.72 7.85
N THR A 347 4.36 0.40 7.26
CA THR A 347 5.26 1.38 6.65
C THR A 347 5.18 2.75 7.31
N MET A 348 3.99 3.26 7.57
CA MET A 348 3.83 4.67 7.94
C MET A 348 4.00 4.92 9.43
N ILE A 349 3.50 4.03 10.29
CA ILE A 349 3.72 4.16 11.73
C ILE A 349 5.21 4.10 12.03
N VAL A 350 5.90 3.11 11.46
CA VAL A 350 7.33 2.91 11.69
C VAL A 350 8.19 3.99 11.01
N ALA A 351 7.83 4.48 9.81
CA ALA A 351 8.57 5.58 9.18
C ALA A 351 8.51 6.90 9.95
N MET A 352 7.48 7.10 10.78
CA MET A 352 7.33 8.31 11.58
C MET A 352 7.80 8.15 13.03
N ALA A 353 7.71 6.95 13.60
CA ALA A 353 7.93 6.72 15.03
C ALA A 353 9.13 5.81 15.36
N ALA A 354 9.63 5.03 14.41
CA ALA A 354 10.85 4.25 14.58
C ALA A 354 12.06 5.07 14.13
N GLY A 355 13.25 4.72 14.62
CA GLY A 355 14.46 5.47 14.31
C GLY A 355 15.08 5.08 12.98
N LEU A 356 16.03 5.88 12.51
CA LEU A 356 16.76 5.63 11.25
C LEU A 356 18.01 4.76 11.46
N ALA A 357 18.50 4.67 12.70
CA ALA A 357 19.71 3.92 13.02
C ALA A 357 19.43 2.42 13.13
N ALA A 358 20.21 1.62 12.41
CA ALA A 358 20.10 0.17 12.40
C ALA A 358 20.86 -0.48 13.56
N ASN A 359 20.32 -0.32 14.77
CA ASN A 359 20.86 -0.95 15.97
C ASN A 359 20.38 -2.39 16.11
N LEU A 360 21.30 -3.33 16.28
CA LEU A 360 20.97 -4.71 16.62
C LEU A 360 20.76 -4.84 18.12
N THR A 361 19.52 -4.71 18.57
CA THR A 361 19.14 -4.78 19.99
C THR A 361 17.83 -5.53 20.18
N ALA A 362 17.69 -6.17 21.33
CA ALA A 362 16.43 -6.78 21.79
C ALA A 362 15.70 -5.90 22.84
N ASN A 363 16.32 -4.78 23.25
CA ASN A 363 15.73 -3.87 24.22
C ASN A 363 14.66 -3.01 23.52
N PRO A 364 13.39 -3.08 23.95
CA PRO A 364 12.32 -2.32 23.30
C PRO A 364 12.41 -0.81 23.55
N LEU A 365 13.23 -0.37 24.51
CA LEU A 365 13.42 1.05 24.85
C LEU A 365 14.44 1.74 23.94
N ASP A 366 15.24 0.96 23.21
CA ASP A 366 16.24 1.47 22.28
C ASP A 366 15.61 1.86 20.93
N SER A 367 16.31 2.75 20.22
CA SER A 367 15.97 3.09 18.83
C SER A 367 16.33 1.95 17.90
N VAL A 368 15.37 1.54 17.07
CA VAL A 368 15.56 0.56 15.98
C VAL A 368 14.92 1.11 14.71
N THR A 369 15.44 0.70 13.56
CA THR A 369 14.81 0.92 12.25
C THR A 369 14.16 -0.38 11.75
N THR A 370 13.32 -0.29 10.72
CA THR A 370 12.70 -1.46 10.08
C THR A 370 13.09 -1.57 8.62
N VAL A 371 12.84 -2.73 8.03
CA VAL A 371 13.02 -2.96 6.59
C VAL A 371 12.22 -1.95 5.77
N THR A 372 10.98 -1.66 6.15
CA THR A 372 10.10 -0.73 5.42
C THR A 372 10.56 0.72 5.52
N VAL A 373 11.06 1.15 6.69
CA VAL A 373 11.68 2.47 6.84
C VAL A 373 12.87 2.61 5.89
N GLN A 374 13.77 1.62 5.88
CA GLN A 374 14.94 1.67 5.00
C GLN A 374 14.59 1.66 3.52
N ILE A 375 13.57 0.91 3.09
CA ILE A 375 13.10 0.94 1.69
C ILE A 375 12.67 2.35 1.32
N VAL A 376 11.85 3.02 2.15
CA VAL A 376 11.41 4.40 1.90
C VAL A 376 12.61 5.35 1.89
N THR A 377 13.48 5.31 2.90
CA THR A 377 14.62 6.23 3.00
C THR A 377 15.64 6.07 1.87
N LEU A 378 15.81 4.86 1.32
CA LEU A 378 16.72 4.61 0.20
C LEU A 378 16.17 5.04 -1.15
N LEU A 379 14.84 5.04 -1.31
CA LEU A 379 14.16 5.45 -2.55
C LEU A 379 13.77 6.93 -2.58
N VAL A 380 13.80 7.60 -1.42
CA VAL A 380 13.55 9.04 -1.31
C VAL A 380 14.87 9.82 -1.51
N GLY A 381 14.93 10.64 -2.56
CA GLY A 381 16.03 11.58 -2.83
C GLY A 381 16.53 11.52 -4.28
N ASP A 382 17.43 12.44 -4.65
CA ASP A 382 17.96 12.60 -6.02
C ASP A 382 19.16 11.67 -6.32
N GLN A 383 19.13 10.43 -5.81
CA GLN A 383 20.24 9.49 -5.98
C GLN A 383 20.20 8.80 -7.35
N GLU A 384 21.37 8.50 -7.91
CA GLU A 384 21.47 7.70 -9.13
C GLU A 384 20.85 6.31 -8.91
N PHE A 385 19.98 5.90 -9.84
CA PHE A 385 19.29 4.60 -9.78
C PHE A 385 20.24 3.39 -9.91
N ASP A 386 21.44 3.58 -10.48
CA ASP A 386 22.45 2.53 -10.60
C ASP A 386 23.41 2.47 -9.37
N SER A 387 23.17 3.27 -8.33
CA SER A 387 23.99 3.19 -7.12
C SER A 387 23.66 1.91 -6.31
N PRO A 388 24.65 1.22 -5.71
CA PRO A 388 24.38 0.08 -4.82
C PRO A 388 23.43 0.41 -3.67
N LYS A 389 23.44 1.68 -3.22
CA LYS A 389 22.56 2.20 -2.17
C LYS A 389 21.08 2.16 -2.57
N THR A 390 20.74 2.65 -3.77
CA THR A 390 19.35 2.61 -4.28
C THR A 390 18.92 1.16 -4.56
N LEU A 391 19.80 0.38 -5.17
CA LEU A 391 19.54 -1.03 -5.50
C LEU A 391 19.29 -1.90 -4.24
N ALA A 392 19.89 -1.55 -3.10
CA ALA A 392 19.65 -2.24 -1.83
C ALA A 392 18.18 -2.21 -1.39
N ALA A 393 17.40 -1.18 -1.76
CA ALA A 393 15.98 -1.11 -1.44
C ALA A 393 15.19 -2.24 -2.12
N PHE A 394 15.53 -2.57 -3.38
CA PHE A 394 14.89 -3.67 -4.12
C PHE A 394 15.30 -5.03 -3.56
N ALA A 395 16.56 -5.19 -3.15
CA ALA A 395 17.00 -6.40 -2.46
C ALA A 395 16.27 -6.61 -1.12
N LEU A 396 16.10 -5.54 -0.32
CA LEU A 396 15.29 -5.58 0.90
C LEU A 396 13.83 -5.92 0.60
N GLY A 397 13.25 -5.31 -0.43
CA GLY A 397 11.89 -5.60 -0.90
C GLY A 397 11.71 -7.06 -1.31
N LEU A 398 12.67 -7.62 -2.05
CA LEU A 398 12.67 -9.03 -2.44
C LEU A 398 12.71 -9.96 -1.22
N VAL A 399 13.60 -9.70 -0.25
CA VAL A 399 13.68 -10.53 0.96
C VAL A 399 12.42 -10.39 1.80
N LEU A 400 11.88 -9.18 1.97
CA LEU A 400 10.61 -8.97 2.67
C LEU A 400 9.46 -9.73 1.99
N PHE A 401 9.39 -9.70 0.67
CA PHE A 401 8.42 -10.48 -0.11
C PHE A 401 8.57 -11.99 0.13
N LEU A 402 9.80 -12.52 0.08
CA LEU A 402 10.05 -13.94 0.32
C LEU A 402 9.70 -14.36 1.76
N VAL A 403 10.03 -13.53 2.76
CA VAL A 403 9.72 -13.78 4.17
C VAL A 403 8.20 -13.76 4.39
N THR A 404 7.50 -12.75 3.87
CA THR A 404 6.04 -12.65 3.99
C THR A 404 5.32 -13.77 3.25
N LEU A 405 5.80 -14.17 2.07
CA LEU A 405 5.28 -15.33 1.33
C LEU A 405 5.48 -16.63 2.12
N ALA A 406 6.66 -16.85 2.69
CA ALA A 406 6.95 -18.02 3.51
C ALA A 406 6.05 -18.07 4.76
N LEU A 407 5.86 -16.95 5.46
CA LEU A 407 4.96 -16.85 6.60
C LEU A 407 3.51 -17.14 6.22
N ASN A 408 3.02 -16.57 5.11
CA ASN A 408 1.67 -16.84 4.61
C ASN A 408 1.49 -18.31 4.21
N PHE A 409 2.50 -18.93 3.60
CA PHE A 409 2.46 -20.35 3.26
C PHE A 409 2.40 -21.24 4.50
N VAL A 410 3.20 -20.93 5.52
CA VAL A 410 3.15 -21.63 6.82
C VAL A 410 1.77 -21.42 7.47
N ALA A 411 1.22 -20.21 7.45
CA ALA A 411 -0.11 -19.91 7.96
C ALA A 411 -1.17 -20.82 7.33
N LEU A 412 -1.18 -20.93 6.00
CA LEU A 412 -2.14 -21.78 5.28
C LEU A 412 -2.03 -23.25 5.69
N LYS A 413 -0.81 -23.78 5.82
CA LYS A 413 -0.60 -25.17 6.28
C LYS A 413 -1.10 -25.39 7.70
N VAL A 414 -0.89 -24.43 8.60
CA VAL A 414 -1.37 -24.50 9.98
C VAL A 414 -2.90 -24.51 10.00
N VAL A 415 -3.55 -23.61 9.26
CA VAL A 415 -5.01 -23.53 9.18
C VAL A 415 -5.63 -24.80 8.60
N GLN A 416 -5.04 -25.36 7.53
CA GLN A 416 -5.53 -26.60 6.91
C GLN A 416 -5.49 -27.77 7.89
N LYS A 417 -4.40 -27.94 8.62
CA LYS A 417 -4.24 -29.03 9.60
C LYS A 417 -5.31 -29.01 10.70
N TYR A 418 -5.72 -27.83 11.16
CA TYR A 418 -6.75 -27.72 12.19
C TYR A 418 -8.18 -27.85 11.64
N ARG A 419 -8.40 -27.57 10.34
CA ARG A 419 -9.72 -27.75 9.71
C ARG A 419 -10.08 -29.23 9.52
N GLU A 420 -9.09 -30.07 9.20
CA GLU A 420 -9.27 -31.52 9.03
C GLU A 420 -9.64 -32.28 10.32
N GLN A 421 -9.59 -31.66 11.50
CA GLN A 421 -9.92 -32.32 12.78
C GLN A 421 -11.40 -32.18 13.20
N TYR A 422 -12.19 -31.34 12.53
CA TYR A 422 -13.57 -31.02 12.95
C TYR A 422 -14.64 -31.23 11.86
N ASP A 423 -14.22 -31.62 10.64
CA ASP A 423 -15.08 -32.27 9.64
C ASP A 423 -15.03 -33.80 9.87
#